data_AF-A0A914X7R4-F1
#
_entry.id   AF-A0A914X7R4-F1
#
_cell.length_a   1.000
_cell.length_b   1.000
_cell.length_c   1.000
_cell.angle_alpha   90.00
_cell.angle_beta   90.00
_cell.angle_gamma   90.00
#
_symmetry.space_group_name_H-M   'P 1'
#
loop_
_entity.id
_entity.type
_entity.pdbx_description
1 polymer ?
#
loop_
_entity_poly.entity_id
_entity_poly.type
_entity_poly.pdbx_seq_one_letter_code
_entity_poly.pdbx_strand_id
1 'polypeptide(L)'
;MTVGGSGASDPPMSEEHRQVLRELNALLCDELDAVPVARDLYSRKVLERTHVEHIRNILPKPEQNWDLLSKLERSGDNAFWVFMEVLTKKQPHLAHQIDLRLSQGQREKTMERPPTNDDQLPDLKEDISQL
;
A
#
# COMPACT_ATOMS: atom_id res chain seq x y z
N MET A 1 16.33 31.73 -23.03
CA MET A 1 16.93 30.97 -21.92
C MET A 1 16.14 29.67 -21.79
N THR A 2 16.69 28.58 -22.27
CA THR A 2 16.05 27.26 -22.27
C THR A 2 16.47 26.55 -20.99
N VAL A 3 15.61 26.53 -19.98
CA VAL A 3 15.81 25.65 -18.82
C VAL A 3 15.13 24.32 -19.11
N GLY A 4 15.92 23.39 -19.64
CA GLY A 4 15.58 21.97 -19.67
C GLY A 4 15.65 21.44 -18.24
N GLY A 5 14.49 21.20 -17.63
CA GLY A 5 14.35 20.38 -16.45
C GLY A 5 13.79 19.04 -16.87
N SER A 6 14.66 18.05 -17.00
CA SER A 6 14.28 16.64 -17.14
C SER A 6 13.43 16.25 -15.94
N GLY A 7 12.12 16.37 -16.08
CA GLY A 7 11.14 15.75 -15.19
C GLY A 7 11.19 14.25 -15.42
N ALA A 8 12.22 13.59 -14.88
CA ALA A 8 12.11 12.19 -14.52
C ALA A 8 11.09 12.13 -13.38
N SER A 9 9.81 12.23 -13.73
CA SER A 9 8.73 11.96 -12.80
C SER A 9 8.95 10.53 -12.35
N ASP A 10 9.39 10.35 -11.11
CA ASP A 10 9.40 9.02 -10.50
C ASP A 10 8.06 8.35 -10.82
N PRO A 11 8.08 7.09 -11.27
CA PRO A 11 6.85 6.41 -11.64
C PRO A 11 5.85 6.53 -10.48
N PRO A 12 4.57 6.81 -10.80
CA PRO A 12 3.55 6.91 -9.76
C PRO A 12 3.55 5.63 -8.94
N MET A 13 3.31 5.76 -7.63
CA MET A 13 3.28 4.62 -6.73
C MET A 13 2.36 3.51 -7.26
N SER A 14 2.85 2.27 -7.23
CA SER A 14 2.11 1.11 -7.70
C SER A 14 0.73 1.03 -7.03
N GLU A 15 -0.30 0.58 -7.76
CA GLU A 15 -1.65 0.43 -7.20
C GLU A 15 -1.65 -0.53 -6.00
N GLU A 16 -0.81 -1.57 -6.03
CA GLU A 16 -0.66 -2.53 -4.92
C GLU A 16 -0.16 -1.85 -3.64
N HIS A 17 0.87 -1.00 -3.73
CA HIS A 17 1.38 -0.22 -2.61
C HIS A 17 0.33 0.78 -2.08
N ARG A 18 -0.38 1.48 -2.98
CA ARG A 18 -1.46 2.40 -2.60
C ARG A 18 -2.62 1.69 -1.91
N GLN A 19 -3.01 0.52 -2.40
CA GLN A 19 -4.09 -0.26 -1.82
C GLN A 19 -3.74 -0.72 -0.39
N VAL A 20 -2.52 -1.19 -0.17
CA VAL A 20 -2.07 -1.58 1.18
C VAL A 20 -2.02 -0.39 2.14
N LEU A 21 -1.54 0.77 1.68
CA LEU A 21 -1.57 1.99 2.48
C LEU A 21 -3.00 2.42 2.84
N ARG A 22 -3.97 2.23 1.94
CA ARG A 22 -5.39 2.55 2.18
C ARG A 22 -6.04 1.59 3.16
N GLU A 23 -5.79 0.29 3.02
CA GLU A 23 -6.34 -0.73 3.91
C GLU A 23 -5.80 -0.58 5.34
N LEU A 24 -4.51 -0.28 5.46
CA LEU A 24 -3.87 -0.04 6.75
C LEU A 24 -3.95 1.41 7.20
N ASN A 25 -4.63 2.29 6.45
CA ASN A 25 -4.64 3.74 6.72
C ASN A 25 -5.14 4.06 8.11
N ALA A 26 -6.21 3.39 8.56
CA ALA A 26 -6.78 3.59 9.88
C ALA A 26 -5.79 3.20 11.00
N LEU A 27 -5.11 2.06 10.85
CA LEU A 27 -4.12 1.58 11.81
C LEU A 27 -2.88 2.47 11.82
N LEU A 28 -2.39 2.85 10.64
CA LEU A 28 -1.26 3.77 10.50
C LEU A 28 -1.63 5.16 11.05
N CYS A 29 -2.86 5.64 10.89
CA CYS A 29 -3.26 6.93 11.47
C CYS A 29 -3.29 6.91 13.00
N ASP A 30 -3.54 5.77 13.63
CA ASP A 30 -3.63 5.64 15.09
C ASP A 30 -2.27 5.36 15.74
N GLU A 31 -1.48 4.44 15.16
CA GLU A 31 -0.24 3.95 15.77
C GLU A 31 1.03 4.64 15.25
N LEU A 32 1.02 5.22 14.04
CA LEU A 32 2.21 5.82 13.46
C LEU A 32 2.68 7.03 14.28
N ASP A 33 3.99 7.13 14.50
CA ASP A 33 4.60 8.39 14.93
C ASP A 33 5.12 9.18 13.71
N ALA A 34 4.29 10.07 13.15
CA ALA A 34 4.63 10.83 11.94
C ALA A 34 5.83 11.78 12.11
N VAL A 35 6.09 12.34 13.29
CA VAL A 35 7.18 13.32 13.47
C VAL A 35 8.57 12.74 13.22
N PRO A 36 8.99 11.64 13.88
CA PRO A 36 10.28 11.03 13.62
C PRO A 36 10.36 10.44 12.20
N VAL A 37 9.27 9.88 11.69
CA VAL A 37 9.23 9.29 10.34
C VAL A 37 9.38 10.38 9.28
N ALA A 38 8.63 11.48 9.37
CA ALA A 38 8.71 12.61 8.44
C ALA A 38 10.11 13.24 8.41
N ARG A 39 10.77 13.34 9.56
CA ARG A 39 12.15 13.84 9.65
C ARG A 39 13.15 12.95 8.90
N ASP A 40 13.03 11.63 9.07
CA ASP A 40 13.89 10.67 8.39
C ASP A 40 13.58 10.64 6.87
N LEU A 41 12.32 10.79 6.46
CA LEU A 41 11.91 10.93 5.05
C LEU A 41 12.47 12.21 4.40
N TYR A 42 12.46 13.34 5.12
CA TYR A 42 13.12 14.56 4.66
C TYR A 42 14.63 14.38 4.50
N SER A 43 15.28 13.70 5.45
CA SER A 43 16.72 13.42 5.39
C SER A 43 17.09 12.60 4.14
N ARG A 44 16.14 11.80 3.64
CA ARG A 44 16.27 11.01 2.40
C ARG A 44 15.70 11.70 1.15
N LYS A 45 15.37 12.99 1.24
CA LYS A 45 14.82 13.82 0.15
C LYS A 45 13.49 13.32 -0.43
N VAL A 46 12.72 12.55 0.35
CA VAL A 46 11.37 12.11 -0.03
C VAL A 46 10.33 13.18 0.26
N LEU A 47 10.52 13.92 1.36
CA LEU A 47 9.66 15.04 1.74
C LEU A 47 10.44 16.34 1.70
N GLU A 48 9.71 17.43 1.49
CA GLU A 48 10.23 18.79 1.62
C GLU A 48 10.27 19.22 3.09
N ARG A 49 11.22 20.09 3.42
CA ARG A 49 11.37 20.64 4.77
C ARG A 49 10.09 21.31 5.27
N THR A 50 9.46 22.10 4.41
CA THR A 50 8.21 22.82 4.68
C THR A 50 7.09 21.88 5.11
N HIS A 51 7.00 20.71 4.47
CA HIS A 51 6.00 19.69 4.80
C HIS A 51 6.27 19.05 6.17
N VAL A 52 7.54 18.75 6.48
CA VAL A 52 7.90 18.23 7.82
C VAL A 52 7.65 19.26 8.93
N GLU A 53 7.94 20.54 8.67
CA GLU A 53 7.67 21.62 9.61
C GLU A 53 6.16 21.83 9.81
N HIS A 54 5.34 21.63 8.77
CA HIS A 54 3.88 21.67 8.85
C HIS A 54 3.34 20.54 9.74
N ILE A 55 3.72 19.29 9.46
CA ILE A 55 3.35 18.13 10.27
C ILE A 55 3.76 18.36 11.73
N ARG A 56 5.00 18.77 11.97
CA ARG A 56 5.52 18.88 13.34
C ARG A 56 4.85 19.99 14.16
N ASN A 57 4.59 21.15 13.57
CA ASN A 57 4.26 22.35 14.32
C ASN A 57 2.78 22.75 14.25
N ILE A 58 2.04 22.27 13.24
CA ILE A 58 0.68 22.76 12.95
C ILE A 58 -0.37 21.68 13.23
N LEU A 59 -0.10 20.43 12.87
CA LEU A 59 -1.12 19.38 12.92
C LEU A 59 -1.15 18.67 14.30
N PRO A 60 -2.33 18.30 14.84
CA PRO A 60 -2.46 17.36 15.94
C PRO A 60 -2.10 15.93 15.47
N LYS A 61 -1.64 15.07 16.40
CA LYS A 61 -1.16 13.70 16.10
C LYS A 61 -1.97 12.89 15.05
N PRO A 62 -3.29 12.75 15.15
CA PRO A 62 -4.04 11.96 14.14
C PRO A 62 -3.99 12.59 12.74
N GLU A 63 -4.00 13.93 12.67
CA GLU A 63 -3.90 14.66 11.40
C GLU A 63 -2.46 14.66 10.84
N GLN A 64 -1.44 14.61 11.70
CA GLN A 64 -0.04 14.44 11.29
C GLN A 64 0.17 13.16 10.50
N ASN A 65 -0.39 12.05 11.00
CA ASN A 65 -0.27 10.74 10.37
C ASN A 65 -1.02 10.70 9.05
N TRP A 66 -2.24 11.25 9.03
CA TRP A 66 -3.05 11.29 7.82
C TRP A 66 -2.44 12.15 6.71
N ASP A 67 -1.89 13.33 7.04
CA ASP A 67 -1.25 14.22 6.06
C ASP A 67 0.02 13.58 5.49
N LEU A 68 0.81 12.93 6.35
CA LEU A 68 2.01 12.20 5.94
C LEU A 68 1.68 11.07 4.94
N LEU A 69 0.67 10.25 5.24
CA LEU A 69 0.23 9.15 4.38
C LEU A 69 -0.34 9.68 3.07
N SER A 70 -1.16 10.74 3.12
CA SER A 70 -1.73 11.38 1.94
C SER A 70 -0.65 11.96 1.00
N LYS A 71 0.43 12.51 1.57
CA LYS A 71 1.58 12.98 0.80
C LYS A 71 2.38 11.82 0.22
N LEU A 72 2.53 10.73 0.96
CA LEU A 72 3.22 9.54 0.52
C LEU A 72 2.49 8.88 -0.67
N GLU A 73 1.17 8.72 -0.61
CA GLU A 73 0.35 8.18 -1.73
C GLU A 73 0.48 8.99 -3.03
N ARG A 74 0.70 10.30 -2.90
CA ARG A 74 0.92 11.22 -4.03
C ARG A 74 2.37 11.25 -4.52
N SER A 75 3.28 10.59 -3.80
CA SER A 75 4.69 10.49 -4.14
C SER A 75 4.96 9.24 -4.99
N GLY A 76 6.14 9.16 -5.61
CA GLY A 76 6.51 8.02 -6.45
C GLY A 76 6.76 6.74 -5.66
N ASP A 77 6.87 5.61 -6.36
CA ASP A 77 7.08 4.28 -5.74
C ASP A 77 8.32 4.24 -4.83
N ASN A 78 9.37 4.98 -5.18
CA ASN A 78 10.57 5.14 -4.36
C ASN A 78 10.27 5.67 -2.94
N ALA A 79 9.27 6.56 -2.80
CA ALA A 79 8.86 7.07 -1.51
C ALA A 79 8.31 5.96 -0.60
N PHE A 80 7.57 5.00 -1.17
CA PHE A 80 7.06 3.83 -0.47
C PHE A 80 8.19 2.99 0.13
N TRP A 81 9.19 2.65 -0.69
CA TRP A 81 10.33 1.84 -0.25
C TRP A 81 11.14 2.53 0.84
N VAL A 82 11.37 3.82 0.67
CA VAL A 82 12.07 4.62 1.68
C VAL A 82 11.25 4.71 2.98
N PHE A 83 9.93 4.86 2.89
CA PHE A 83 9.03 4.82 4.04
C PHE A 83 9.09 3.47 4.76
N MET A 84 9.05 2.36 4.03
CA MET A 84 9.21 1.01 4.57
C MET A 84 10.56 0.82 5.28
N GLU A 85 11.65 1.32 4.72
CA GLU A 85 12.96 1.26 5.39
C GLU A 85 13.00 2.08 6.69
N VAL A 86 12.35 3.25 6.70
CA VAL A 86 12.28 4.10 7.90
C VAL A 86 11.39 3.42 8.96
N LEU A 87 10.23 2.91 8.57
CA LEU A 87 9.33 2.15 9.43
C LEU A 87 10.04 0.93 10.02
N THR A 88 10.76 0.15 9.22
CA THR A 88 11.50 -1.02 9.72
C THR A 88 12.49 -0.66 10.83
N LYS A 89 13.08 0.54 10.78
CA LYS A 89 14.03 1.02 11.80
C LYS A 89 13.35 1.63 13.03
N LYS A 90 12.19 2.27 12.87
CA LYS A 90 11.53 3.05 13.93
C LYS A 90 10.36 2.29 14.58
N GLN A 91 9.55 1.65 13.75
CA GLN A 91 8.28 1.02 14.08
C GLN A 91 8.15 -0.31 13.31
N PRO A 92 9.01 -1.31 13.61
CA PRO A 92 9.11 -2.55 12.83
C PRO A 92 7.81 -3.37 12.81
N HIS A 93 6.95 -3.22 13.83
CA HIS A 93 5.63 -3.85 13.88
C HIS A 93 4.72 -3.35 12.75
N LEU A 94 4.69 -2.04 12.48
CA LEU A 94 3.92 -1.46 11.38
C LEU A 94 4.50 -1.87 10.02
N ALA A 95 5.83 -1.86 9.88
CA ALA A 95 6.49 -2.35 8.66
C ALA A 95 6.11 -3.80 8.36
N HIS A 96 6.11 -4.66 9.38
CA HIS A 96 5.74 -6.06 9.24
C HIS A 96 4.27 -6.24 8.84
N GLN A 97 3.35 -5.44 9.40
CA GLN A 97 1.94 -5.50 8.99
C GLN A 97 1.74 -5.11 7.51
N ILE A 98 2.44 -4.07 7.04
CA ILE A 98 2.42 -3.65 5.64
C ILE A 98 2.97 -4.77 4.73
N ASP A 99 4.11 -5.36 5.10
CA ASP A 99 4.77 -6.43 4.34
C ASP A 99 3.91 -7.71 4.25
N LEU A 100 3.28 -8.09 5.37
CA LEU A 100 2.32 -9.20 5.40
C LEU A 100 1.14 -8.95 4.46
N ARG A 101 0.62 -7.72 4.42
CA ARG A 101 -0.53 -7.41 3.59
C ARG A 101 -0.18 -7.38 2.11
N LEU A 102 0.99 -6.85 1.74
CA LEU A 102 1.54 -6.95 0.39
C LEU A 102 1.65 -8.41 -0.07
N SER A 103 2.17 -9.27 0.80
CA SER A 103 2.31 -10.71 0.52
C SER A 103 0.96 -11.43 0.36
N GLN A 104 -0.09 -10.96 1.05
CA GLN A 104 -1.44 -11.54 0.94
C GLN A 104 -2.17 -11.09 -0.34
N GLY A 105 -2.02 -9.83 -0.77
CA GLY A 105 -2.64 -9.31 -1.99
C GLY A 105 -2.20 -10.03 -3.26
N GLN A 106 -0.99 -10.62 -3.27
CA GLN A 106 -0.51 -11.43 -4.39
C GLN A 106 -1.12 -12.84 -4.44
N ARG A 107 -1.68 -13.37 -3.34
CA ARG A 107 -2.27 -14.72 -3.31
C ARG A 107 -3.69 -14.76 -3.87
N GLU A 108 -4.48 -13.70 -3.68
CA GLU A 108 -5.87 -13.63 -4.19
C GLU A 108 -5.94 -13.54 -5.72
N LYS A 109 -4.91 -13.01 -6.39
CA LYS A 109 -4.83 -12.97 -7.86
C LYS A 109 -4.61 -14.33 -8.53
N THR A 110 -4.26 -15.36 -7.76
CA THR A 110 -4.02 -16.73 -8.24
C THR A 110 -5.18 -17.69 -7.96
N MET A 111 -6.26 -17.20 -7.35
CA MET A 111 -7.50 -17.96 -7.15
C MET A 111 -8.53 -17.52 -8.19
N GLU A 112 -8.14 -17.52 -9.47
CA GLU A 112 -9.11 -17.69 -10.54
C GLU A 112 -9.81 -19.03 -10.30
N ARG A 113 -11.13 -18.95 -10.13
CA ARG A 113 -12.03 -20.07 -9.88
C ARG A 113 -11.64 -21.27 -10.77
N PRO A 114 -11.55 -22.51 -10.25
CA PRO A 114 -11.64 -23.65 -11.14
C PRO A 114 -12.98 -23.53 -11.90
N PRO A 115 -13.01 -23.71 -13.23
CA PRO A 115 -14.27 -23.80 -13.93
C PRO A 115 -14.99 -25.04 -13.39
N THR A 116 -15.98 -24.83 -12.53
CA THR A 116 -16.95 -25.86 -12.17
C THR A 116 -17.80 -26.10 -13.41
N ASN A 117 -17.26 -26.91 -14.32
CA ASN A 117 -18.04 -27.62 -15.34
C ASN A 117 -18.82 -28.74 -14.63
N ASP A 118 -19.79 -28.36 -13.81
CA ASP A 118 -20.76 -29.26 -13.17
C ASP A 118 -22.08 -29.29 -13.96
N ASP A 119 -22.00 -29.12 -15.29
CA ASP A 119 -23.12 -29.31 -16.23
C ASP A 119 -22.90 -30.58 -17.07
N GLN A 120 -22.54 -31.67 -16.41
CA GLN A 120 -22.59 -33.00 -17.03
C GLN A 120 -23.05 -34.02 -15.99
N LEU A 121 -24.33 -33.91 -15.65
CA LEU A 121 -25.10 -35.01 -15.07
C LEU A 121 -25.35 -36.03 -16.21
N PRO A 122 -24.77 -37.24 -16.20
CA PRO A 122 -25.26 -38.28 -17.08
C PRO A 122 -26.66 -38.67 -16.61
N ASP A 123 -27.63 -38.42 -17.48
CA ASP A 123 -29.02 -38.86 -17.42
C ASP A 123 -29.07 -40.38 -17.21
N LEU A 124 -29.18 -40.81 -15.94
CA LEU A 124 -29.40 -42.20 -15.58
C LEU A 124 -30.87 -42.53 -15.84
N LYS A 125 -31.21 -42.77 -17.11
CA LYS A 125 -32.44 -43.49 -17.44
C LYS A 125 -32.23 -44.96 -17.17
N GLU A 126 -32.63 -45.35 -15.97
CA GLU A 126 -33.01 -46.72 -15.66
C GLU A 126 -34.19 -47.12 -16.56
N ASP A 127 -33.90 -47.72 -17.71
CA ASP A 127 -34.88 -48.54 -18.43
C ASP A 127 -34.91 -49.92 -17.78
N ILE A 128 -35.73 -50.04 -16.74
CA ILE A 128 -36.24 -51.32 -16.28
C ILE A 128 -37.41 -51.67 -17.19
N SER A 129 -37.24 -52.56 -18.16
CA SER A 129 -38.30 -53.48 -18.59
C SER A 129 -37.89 -54.48 -19.68
N GLN A 130 -38.13 -55.74 -19.36
CA GLN A 130 -38.43 -56.88 -20.25
C GLN A 130 -37.28 -57.56 -21.01
N LEU A 131 -36.79 -58.66 -20.44
CA LEU A 131 -36.94 -60.00 -21.03
C LEU A 131 -36.73 -61.10 -19.98
#